data_AF-A0A3P9IPV3-F1
#
_entry.id   AF-A0A3P9IPV3-F1
#
_cell.length_a   1.000
_cell.length_b   1.000
_cell.length_c   1.000
_cell.angle_alpha   90.00
_cell.angle_beta   90.00
_cell.angle_gamma   90.00
#
_symmetry.space_group_name_H-M   'P 1'
#
loop_
_entity.id
_entity.type
_entity.pdbx_description
1 polymer ?
#
loop_
_entity_poly.entity_id
_entity_poly.type
_entity_poly.pdbx_seq_one_letter_code
_entity_poly.pdbx_strand_id
1 'polypeptide(L)' 'MENAHTKSATEVLDHFGVNENTGLTQEQVKVNLEKYGLNGEYFPSCFGWNSQTNLLK' A
#
# COMPACT_ATOMS: atom_id res chain seq x y z
N MET A 1 2.81 -3.06 -8.88
CA MET A 1 2.69 -3.56 -10.27
C MET A 1 2.26 -2.37 -11.12
N GLU A 2 3.09 -1.93 -12.06
CA GLU A 2 2.75 -0.82 -12.94
C GLU A 2 1.64 -1.22 -13.92
N ASN A 3 0.73 -0.27 -14.20
CA ASN A 3 -0.40 -0.42 -15.14
C ASN A 3 -1.35 -1.59 -14.84
N ALA A 4 -1.74 -1.79 -13.58
CA ALA A 4 -2.68 -2.86 -13.21
C ALA A 4 -4.05 -2.75 -13.95
N HIS A 5 -4.45 -1.54 -14.35
CA HIS A 5 -5.70 -1.30 -15.07
C HIS A 5 -5.75 -1.87 -16.50
N THR A 6 -4.60 -2.19 -17.11
CA THR A 6 -4.55 -2.81 -18.45
C THR A 6 -4.48 -4.33 -18.41
N LYS A 7 -4.40 -4.91 -17.21
CA LYS A 7 -4.21 -6.35 -16.99
C LYS A 7 -5.50 -6.99 -16.53
N SER A 8 -5.68 -8.26 -16.87
CA SER A 8 -6.84 -9.02 -16.40
C SER A 8 -6.72 -9.31 -14.90
N ALA A 9 -7.87 -9.45 -14.22
CA ALA A 9 -7.90 -9.75 -12.79
C ALA A 9 -7.13 -11.04 -12.47
N THR A 10 -7.21 -12.05 -13.33
CA THR A 10 -6.53 -13.34 -13.18
C THR A 10 -5.01 -13.20 -13.23
N GLU A 11 -4.48 -12.42 -14.17
CA GLU A 11 -3.03 -12.16 -14.25
C GLU A 11 -2.50 -11.36 -13.06
N VAL A 12 -3.32 -10.43 -12.53
CA VAL A 12 -2.95 -9.67 -11.34
C VAL A 12 -2.92 -10.61 -10.12
N LEU A 13 -3.92 -11.47 -9.95
CA LEU A 13 -3.97 -12.46 -8.87
C LEU A 13 -2.79 -13.43 -8.93
N ASP A 14 -2.47 -13.95 -10.11
CA ASP A 14 -1.32 -14.84 -10.32
C ASP A 14 0.01 -14.13 -10.07
N HIS A 15 0.14 -12.87 -10.48
CA HIS A 15 1.37 -12.09 -10.27
C HIS A 15 1.68 -11.87 -8.79
N PHE A 16 0.64 -11.67 -7.96
CA PHE A 16 0.78 -11.53 -6.52
C PHE A 16 0.68 -12.87 -5.76
N GLY A 17 0.34 -13.97 -6.45
CA GLY A 17 0.09 -15.27 -5.84
C GLY A 17 -1.00 -15.21 -4.77
N VAL A 18 -2.04 -14.42 -5.00
CA VAL A 18 -3.14 -14.16 -4.06
C VAL A 18 -4.34 -15.00 -4.41
N ASN A 19 -4.95 -15.60 -3.39
CA ASN A 19 -6.25 -16.24 -3.54
C ASN A 19 -7.36 -15.17 -3.42
N GLU A 20 -8.29 -15.15 -4.38
CA GLU A 20 -9.41 -14.22 -4.40
C GLU A 20 -10.33 -14.33 -3.16
N ASN A 21 -10.45 -15.53 -2.58
CA ASN A 21 -11.38 -15.78 -1.47
C ASN A 21 -10.80 -15.45 -0.10
N THR A 22 -9.49 -15.53 0.07
CA THR A 22 -8.81 -15.40 1.37
C THR A 22 -7.79 -14.26 1.42
N GLY A 23 -7.35 -13.75 0.27
CA GLY A 23 -6.32 -12.73 0.18
C GLY A 23 -4.89 -13.26 0.38
N LEU A 24 -3.99 -12.37 0.80
CA LEU A 24 -2.59 -12.67 1.15
C LEU A 24 -2.49 -13.35 2.51
N THR A 25 -1.59 -14.32 2.65
CA THR A 25 -1.24 -14.89 3.97
C THR A 25 -0.32 -13.95 4.75
N GLN A 26 -0.21 -14.13 6.07
CA GLN A 26 0.64 -13.30 6.93
C GLN A 26 2.13 -13.41 6.54
N GLU A 27 2.57 -14.55 6.05
CA GLU A 27 3.92 -14.78 5.55
C GLU A 27 4.17 -13.99 4.27
N GLN A 28 3.21 -13.99 3.33
CA GLN A 28 3.30 -13.21 2.11
C GLN A 28 3.29 -11.71 2.39
N VAL A 29 2.52 -11.25 3.39
CA VAL A 29 2.53 -9.84 3.83
C VAL A 29 3.93 -9.42 4.30
N LYS A 30 4.61 -10.25 5.11
CA LYS A 30 5.98 -9.94 5.58
C LYS A 30 6.97 -9.85 4.42
N VAL A 31 6.96 -10.83 3.52
CA VAL A 31 7.84 -10.84 2.34
C VAL A 31 7.57 -9.64 1.43
N ASN A 32 6.29 -9.32 1.21
CA ASN A 32 5.91 -8.16 0.39
C ASN A 32 6.28 -6.84 1.06
N LEU A 33 6.18 -6.73 2.39
CA LEU A 33 6.59 -5.56 3.15
C LEU A 33 8.10 -5.33 3.07
N GLU A 34 8.92 -6.38 3.14
CA GLU A 34 10.37 -6.28 2.96
C GLU A 34 10.76 -5.95 1.51
N LYS A 35 10.01 -6.50 0.53
CA LYS A 35 10.28 -6.31 -0.89
C LYS A 35 9.86 -4.93 -1.42
N TYR A 36 8.68 -4.45 -1.03
CA TYR A 36 8.09 -3.20 -1.53
C TYR A 36 8.20 -2.03 -0.54
N GLY A 37 8.47 -2.31 0.74
CA GLY A 37 8.51 -1.30 1.80
C GLY A 37 7.13 -1.02 2.40
N LEU A 38 7.11 -0.10 3.38
CA LEU A 38 5.88 0.37 4.01
C LEU A 38 5.04 1.18 3.01
N ASN A 39 3.75 0.85 2.90
CA ASN A 39 2.76 1.70 2.23
C ASN A 39 2.46 2.93 3.09
N GLY A 40 3.38 3.87 3.08
CA GLY A 40 3.23 5.20 3.67
C GLY A 40 4.10 6.14 2.88
N GLU A 41 3.53 7.25 2.42
CA GLU A 41 4.34 8.37 1.96
C GLU A 41 5.37 8.66 3.06
N TYR A 42 6.63 8.77 2.67
CA TYR A 42 7.68 9.24 3.56
C TYR A 42 7.22 10.60 4.07
N PHE A 43 6.62 10.64 5.27
CA PHE A 43 6.47 11.88 5.99
C PHE A 43 7.89 12.29 6.34
N PRO A 44 8.47 13.33 5.71
CA PRO A 44 9.71 13.87 6.21
C PRO A 44 9.39 14.27 7.66
N SER A 45 10.12 13.70 8.61
CA SER A 45 10.02 14.02 10.04
C SER A 45 10.28 15.51 10.36
N CYS A 46 10.41 16.36 9.33
CA CYS A 46 10.66 17.79 9.39
C CYS A 46 9.44 18.65 9.02
N PHE A 47 8.32 18.10 8.53
CA PHE A 47 7.08 18.91 8.40
C PHE A 47 6.29 18.87 9.69
N GLY A 48 6.61 19.82 10.58
CA GLY A 48 5.75 20.18 11.70
C GLY A 48 4.38 20.62 11.17
N TRP A 49 3.44 19.69 11.14
CA TRP A 49 2.02 20.01 10.97
C TRP A 49 1.58 20.73 12.24
N ASN A 50 1.72 22.06 12.26
CA ASN A 50 1.08 22.86 13.27
C ASN A 50 -0.42 22.76 13.04
N SER A 51 -1.11 22.05 13.95
CA SER A 51 -2.56 21.90 13.97
C SER A 51 -3.25 23.20 14.42
N GLN A 52 -2.91 24.34 13.81
CA GLN A 52 -3.56 25.63 14.04
C GLN A 52 -4.33 26.08 12.80
N THR A 53 -5.39 25.35 12.47
CA THR A 53 -6.53 25.93 11.76
C THR A 53 -7.83 25.42 12.37
N ASN A 54 -8.10 25.86 13.59
CA ASN A 54 -9.46 25.95 14.11
C ASN A 54 -9.56 27.18 15.01
N LEU A 55 -9.44 28.36 14.41
CA LEU A 55 -9.81 29.61 15.07
C LEU A 55 -10.10 30.75 14.09
N LEU A 56 -11.10 30.56 13.24
CA LEU A 56 -11.95 31.57 12.61
C LEU A 56 -13.30 30.85 12.40
N LYS A 57 -14.30 30.91 13.29
CA LYS A 57 -15.24 32.03 13.47
C LYS A 57 -15.34 32.97 12.29
#